data_AF-A0A661KG48-F1
#
_entry.id   AF-A0A661KG48-F1
#
_cell.length_a   1.000
_cell.length_b   1.000
_cell.length_c   1.000
_cell.angle_alpha   90.00
_cell.angle_beta   90.00
_cell.angle_gamma   90.00
#
_symmetry.space_group_name_H-M   'P 1'
#
loop_
_entity.id
_entity.type
_entity.pdbx_description
1 polymer ?
#
loop_
_entity_poly.entity_id
_entity_poly.type
_entity_poly.pdbx_seq_one_letter_code
_entity_poly.pdbx_strand_id
1 'polypeptide(L)' 'MAFPVKTRIQETIEFANKLGFKRLGVAFCRGLRNEAKILSEILGEQGFEVASVICMHGRKESKRVLRAKRGPENKNRRI' A
#
# COMPACT_ATOMS: atom_id res chain seq x y z
N MET A 1 -12.59 -10.32 29.44
CA MET A 1 -12.79 -9.36 28.34
C MET A 1 -11.45 -9.17 27.64
N ALA A 2 -11.30 -9.63 26.40
CA ALA A 2 -10.04 -9.53 25.67
C ALA A 2 -10.18 -8.42 24.60
N PHE A 3 -9.55 -7.28 24.84
CA PHE A 3 -9.40 -6.24 23.82
C PHE A 3 -8.12 -6.51 23.00
N PRO A 4 -8.12 -6.23 21.69
CA PRO A 4 -6.94 -6.39 20.86
C PRO A 4 -5.85 -5.42 21.33
N VAL A 5 -4.71 -5.98 21.74
CA VAL A 5 -3.54 -5.23 22.27
C VAL A 5 -2.62 -4.71 21.17
N LYS A 6 -2.70 -5.29 19.97
CA LYS A 6 -1.87 -4.92 18.81
C LYS A 6 -2.66 -4.03 17.88
N THR A 7 -1.96 -3.11 17.21
CA THR A 7 -2.57 -2.33 16.13
C THR A 7 -2.83 -3.21 14.90
N ARG A 8 -3.82 -2.82 14.07
CA ARG A 8 -4.16 -3.55 12.83
C ARG A 8 -2.96 -3.73 11.90
N ILE A 9 -2.06 -2.76 11.85
CA ILE A 9 -0.84 -2.83 11.04
C ILE A 9 0.10 -3.93 11.59
N GLN A 10 0.33 -3.95 12.91
CA GLN A 10 1.16 -4.98 13.56
C GLN A 10 0.56 -6.38 13.41
N GLU A 11 -0.76 -6.53 13.56
CA GLU A 11 -1.44 -7.80 13.32
C GLU A 11 -1.27 -8.27 11.87
N THR A 12 -1.38 -7.35 10.91
CA THR A 12 -1.20 -7.66 9.47
C THR A 12 0.24 -8.07 9.16
N ILE A 13 1.23 -7.39 9.73
CA ILE A 13 2.66 -7.74 9.60
C ILE A 13 2.92 -9.13 10.17
N GLU A 14 2.43 -9.41 11.38
CA GLU A 14 2.65 -10.70 12.03
C GLU A 14 1.97 -11.83 11.24
N PHE A 15 0.75 -11.59 10.74
CA PHE A 15 0.05 -12.51 9.88
C PHE A 15 0.81 -12.78 8.58
N ALA A 16 1.30 -11.73 7.92
CA ALA A 16 2.06 -11.86 6.68
C ALA A 16 3.39 -12.61 6.87
N ASN A 17 4.08 -12.37 7.98
CA ASN A 17 5.30 -13.08 8.35
C ASN A 17 5.05 -14.56 8.63
N LYS A 18 4.00 -14.88 9.40
CA LYS A 18 3.61 -16.27 9.69
C LYS A 18 3.29 -17.07 8.43
N LEU A 19 2.76 -16.40 7.40
CA LEU A 19 2.46 -17.01 6.10
C LEU A 19 3.64 -16.97 5.12
N GLY A 20 4.77 -16.37 5.48
CA GLY A 20 5.95 -16.28 4.63
C GLY A 20 5.75 -15.40 3.38
N PHE A 21 4.84 -14.43 3.43
CA PHE A 21 4.68 -13.49 2.32
C PHE A 21 5.93 -12.62 2.17
N LYS A 22 6.37 -12.44 0.92
CA LYS A 22 7.55 -11.62 0.59
C LYS A 22 7.18 -10.28 -0.05
N ARG A 23 6.01 -10.21 -0.68
CA ARG A 23 5.54 -9.03 -1.41
C ARG A 23 4.14 -8.66 -0.94
N LEU A 24 3.92 -7.38 -0.63
CA LEU A 24 2.63 -6.85 -0.16
C LEU A 24 2.16 -5.72 -1.07
N GLY A 25 0.85 -5.69 -1.34
CA GLY A 25 0.21 -4.64 -2.12
C GLY A 25 -0.52 -3.65 -1.21
N VAL A 26 -0.27 -2.35 -1.40
CA VAL A 26 -0.98 -1.27 -0.69
C VAL A 26 -1.82 -0.48 -1.69
N ALA A 27 -3.15 -0.58 -1.54
CA ALA A 27 -4.10 0.24 -2.31
C ALA A 27 -4.60 1.40 -1.45
N PHE A 28 -4.52 2.62 -1.97
CA PHE A 28 -4.90 3.83 -1.22
C PHE A 28 -5.54 4.90 -2.12
N CYS A 29 -6.39 5.74 -1.55
CA CYS A 29 -6.97 6.88 -2.29
C CYS A 29 -5.92 7.97 -2.51
N ARG A 30 -6.04 8.77 -3.59
CA ARG A 30 -5.08 9.86 -3.89
C ARG A 30 -4.84 10.82 -2.71
N GLY A 31 -5.87 11.08 -1.91
CA GLY A 31 -5.78 11.96 -0.74
C GLY A 31 -4.95 11.38 0.41
N LEU A 32 -4.75 10.06 0.45
CA LEU A 32 -4.04 9.33 1.51
C LEU A 32 -2.59 8.98 1.12
N ARG A 33 -1.99 9.77 0.22
CA ARG A 33 -0.65 9.47 -0.31
C ARG A 33 0.42 9.49 0.78
N ASN A 34 0.33 10.42 1.72
CA ASN A 34 1.33 10.58 2.78
C ASN A 34 1.25 9.41 3.76
N GLU A 35 0.03 9.02 4.15
CA GLU A 35 -0.24 7.87 5.02
C GLU A 35 0.21 6.56 4.37
N ALA A 36 -0.06 6.39 3.07
CA ALA A 36 0.38 5.23 2.32
C ALA A 36 1.91 5.13 2.23
N LYS A 37 2.60 6.28 2.10
CA LYS A 37 4.06 6.33 2.11
C LYS A 37 4.61 5.83 3.45
N ILE A 38 4.11 6.38 4.56
CA ILE A 38 4.52 5.97 5.91
C ILE A 38 4.27 4.48 6.12
N LEU A 39 3.08 3.98 5.74
CA LEU A 39 2.76 2.56 5.86
C LEU A 39 3.75 1.68 5.07
N SER A 40 4.15 2.12 3.89
CA SER A 40 5.05 1.33 3.03
C SER A 40 6.50 1.39 3.50
N GLU A 41 6.92 2.47 4.13
CA GLU A 41 8.20 2.55 4.84
C GLU A 41 8.21 1.55 6.00
N ILE A 42 7.17 1.53 6.83
CA ILE A 42 7.01 0.55 7.93
C ILE A 42 7.06 -0.89 7.40
N LEU A 43 6.28 -1.22 6.37
CA LEU A 43 6.28 -2.57 5.79
C LEU A 43 7.63 -2.93 5.15
N GLY A 44 8.31 -1.97 4.53
CA GLY A 44 9.65 -2.15 3.98
C GLY A 44 10.71 -2.42 5.05
N GLU A 45 10.65 -1.73 6.20
CA GLU A 45 11.52 -1.97 7.35
C GLU A 45 11.31 -3.37 7.97
N GLN A 46 10.11 -3.93 7.83
CA GLN A 46 9.82 -5.32 8.22
C GLN A 46 10.30 -6.36 7.19
N GLY A 47 10.92 -5.93 6.09
CA GLY A 47 11.51 -6.80 5.07
C GLY A 47 10.57 -7.21 3.93
N PHE A 48 9.39 -6.58 3.82
CA PHE A 48 8.48 -6.85 2.70
C PHE A 48 8.81 -5.99 1.48
N GLU A 49 8.66 -6.56 0.28
CA GLU A 49 8.65 -5.80 -0.96
C GLU A 49 7.26 -5.20 -1.19
N VAL A 50 7.14 -3.87 -1.10
CA VAL A 50 5.84 -3.20 -1.17
C VAL A 50 5.58 -2.64 -2.56
N ALA A 51 4.47 -3.05 -3.16
CA ALA A 51 3.91 -2.44 -4.36
C ALA A 51 2.70 -1.58 -4.00
N SER A 52 2.55 -0.42 -4.63
CA SER A 52 1.49 0.53 -4.29
C SER A 52 0.63 0.90 -5.50
N VAL A 53 -0.66 1.08 -5.27
CA VAL A 53 -1.62 1.51 -6.31
C VAL A 53 -2.52 2.62 -5.77
N ILE A 54 -2.81 3.61 -6.62
CA ILE A 54 -3.82 4.61 -6.28
C ILE A 54 -5.18 4.08 -6.70
N CYS A 55 -6.11 4.02 -5.73
CA CYS A 55 -7.50 3.65 -5.96
C CYS A 55 -8.17 4.70 -6.86
N MET A 56 -8.67 4.25 -8.01
CA MET A 56 -9.42 5.08 -8.96
C MET A 56 -10.94 4.96 -8.79
N HIS A 57 -11.40 4.08 -7.90
CA HIS A 57 -12.81 3.95 -7.56
C HIS A 57 -13.23 5.14 -6.69
N GLY A 58 -14.13 5.97 -7.23
CA GLY A 58 -14.62 7.18 -6.55
C GLY A 58 -14.28 8.51 -7.23
N ARG A 59 -13.47 8.52 -8.31
CA ARG A 59 -13.32 9.75 -9.10
C ARG A 59 -14.55 9.99 -9.98
N LYS A 60 -15.09 11.21 -9.99
CA LYS A 60 -15.89 11.67 -11.13
C LYS A 60 -14.96 11.74 -12.36
N GLU A 61 -15.47 11.33 -13.50
CA GLU A 61 -14.72 11.28 -14.76
C GLU A 61 -14.13 12.67 -15.11
N SER A 62 -12.86 12.88 -14.77
CA SER A 62 -12.09 13.98 -15.36
C SER A 62 -11.47 13.48 -16.66
N LYS A 63 -11.92 14.00 -17.81
CA LYS A 63 -11.48 13.65 -19.17
C LYS A 63 -9.95 13.68 -19.40
N ARG A 64 -9.17 14.23 -18.45
CA ARG A 64 -7.71 14.39 -18.53
C ARG A 64 -6.88 13.14 -18.16
N VAL A 65 -7.42 12.20 -17.39
CA VAL A 65 -6.61 11.10 -16.83
C VAL A 65 -6.64 9.81 -17.69
N LEU A 66 -7.32 9.81 -18.84
CA LEU A 66 -7.16 8.73 -19.84
C LEU A 66 -5.72 8.65 -20.37
N ARG A 67 -4.87 9.66 -20.09
CA ARG A 67 -3.45 9.72 -20.40
C ARG A 67 -2.52 9.45 -19.20
N ALA A 68 -2.98 8.82 -18.12
CA ALA A 68 -2.03 8.18 -17.21
C ALA A 68 -1.52 6.91 -17.89
N LYS A 69 -0.54 7.10 -18.76
CA LYS A 69 0.26 6.06 -19.40
C LYS A 69 0.49 4.92 -18.42
N ARG A 70 0.39 3.68 -18.90
CA ARG A 70 1.20 2.57 -18.38
C ARG A 70 2.65 3.07 -18.40
N GLY A 71 3.07 3.72 -17.32
CA GLY A 71 4.46 4.01 -17.06
C GLY A 71 5.14 2.67 -16.81
N PRO A 72 6.42 2.53 -17.18
CA PRO A 72 7.11 1.26 -17.06
C PRO A 72 6.94 0.74 -15.63
N GLU A 73 6.79 -0.57 -15.51
CA GLU A 73 6.97 -1.33 -14.28
C GLU A 73 8.36 -1.08 -13.67
N ASN A 74 8.58 0.13 -13.21
CA ASN A 74 9.81 0.50 -12.54
C ASN A 74 9.71 -0.07 -11.12
N LYS A 75 10.44 -1.16 -10.88
CA LYS A 75 10.64 -1.81 -9.57
C LYS A 75 11.10 -0.85 -8.46
N ASN A 76 11.33 0.42 -8.75
CA ASN A 76 11.86 1.41 -7.82
C ASN A 76 10.97 2.65 -7.58
N ARG A 77 9.68 2.65 -7.95
CA ARG A 77 8.75 3.72 -7.55
C ARG A 77 8.22 3.49 -6.12
N ARG A 78 9.01 3.91 -5.12
CA ARG A 78 8.49 4.18 -3.77
C ARG A 78 7.50 5.38 -3.86
N ILE A 79 6.44 5.33 -3.05
CA ILE A 79 5.22 6.18 -3.09
C ILE A 79 5.45 7.69 -3.14
#